data_AF-A0A087UCE4-F1
#
_entry.id   AF-A0A087UCE4-F1
#
_cell.length_a   1.000
_cell.length_b   1.000
_cell.length_c   1.000
_cell.angle_alpha   90.00
_cell.angle_beta   90.00
_cell.angle_gamma   90.00
#
_symmetry.space_group_name_H-M   'P 1'
#
loop_
_entity.id
_entity.type
_entity.pdbx_description
1 polymer ?
#
loop_
_entity_poly.entity_id
_entity_poly.type
_entity_poly.pdbx_seq_one_letter_code
_entity_poly.pdbx_strand_id
1 'polypeptide(L)' 'MIFMRDGTPPHVAVQVQQILRQKFTTERVISRYFRTAWPPRSPDLTPCDFWLWGYLKSKVL' A
#
# COMPACT_ATOMS: atom_id res chain seq x y z
N MET A 1 11.22 -9.14 3.37
CA MET A 1 10.59 -7.81 3.26
C MET A 1 9.41 -7.90 2.31
N ILE A 2 8.23 -7.45 2.73
CA ILE A 2 6.98 -7.42 1.93
C ILE A 2 6.64 -5.94 1.70
N PHE A 3 6.27 -5.59 0.47
CA PHE A 3 5.79 -4.27 0.12
C PHE A 3 4.27 -4.25 0.14
N MET A 4 3.68 -3.33 0.89
CA MET A 4 2.23 -3.15 1.01
C MET A 4 1.85 -1.79 0.43
N ARG A 5 0.82 -1.75 -0.42
CA ARG A 5 0.22 -0.51 -0.89
C ARG A 5 -1.27 -0.67 -1.15
N ASP A 6 -2.02 0.35 -0.76
CA ASP A 6 -3.46 0.44 -0.99
C ASP A 6 -3.82 0.41 -2.48
N GLY A 7 -5.08 0.08 -2.78
CA GLY A 7 -5.57 -0.09 -4.14
C GLY A 7 -6.05 1.18 -4.84
N THR A 8 -5.66 2.38 -4.41
CA THR A 8 -6.15 3.63 -5.02
C THR A 8 -5.64 3.79 -6.46
N PRO A 9 -6.44 4.38 -7.38
CA PRO A 9 -6.14 4.39 -8.83
C PRO A 9 -4.73 4.88 -9.20
N PRO A 10 -4.18 5.94 -8.58
CA PRO A 10 -2.82 6.39 -8.90
C PRO A 10 -1.75 5.37 -8.51
N HIS A 11 -1.99 4.57 -7.46
CA HIS A 11 -1.01 3.63 -6.92
C HIS A 11 -0.97 2.29 -7.66
N VAL A 12 -1.93 2.05 -8.56
CA VAL A 12 -2.09 0.79 -9.27
C VAL A 12 -1.89 0.94 -10.78
N ALA A 13 -1.37 2.10 -11.22
CA ALA A 13 -1.01 2.33 -12.62
C ALA A 13 -0.01 1.27 -13.12
N VAL A 14 -0.09 0.92 -14.40
CA VAL A 14 0.74 -0.14 -15.01
C VAL A 14 2.23 0.09 -14.77
N GLN A 15 2.69 1.33 -14.89
CA GLN A 15 4.08 1.72 -14.64
C GLN A 15 4.50 1.43 -13.19
N VAL A 16 3.63 1.74 -12.22
CA VAL A 16 3.87 1.46 -10.79
C VAL A 16 3.95 -0.05 -10.58
N GLN A 17 3.03 -0.83 -11.19
CA GLN A 17 3.07 -2.28 -11.08
C GLN A 17 4.36 -2.87 -11.64
N GLN A 18 4.86 -2.36 -12.77
CA GLN A 18 6.12 -2.81 -13.37
C GLN A 18 7.31 -2.57 -12.43
N ILE A 19 7.40 -1.37 -11.85
CA ILE A 19 8.45 -1.03 -10.87
C ILE A 19 8.38 -1.95 -9.65
N LEU A 20 7.18 -2.22 -9.13
CA LEU A 20 7.00 -3.09 -7.97
C LEU A 20 7.39 -4.54 -8.26
N ARG A 21 7.06 -5.06 -9.45
CA ARG A 21 7.48 -6.41 -9.89
C ARG A 21 8.99 -6.53 -10.01
N GLN A 22 9.65 -5.53 -10.59
CA GLN A 22 11.11 -5.49 -10.74
C GLN A 22 11.84 -5.42 -9.39
N LYS A 23 11.32 -4.63 -8.45
CA LYS A 23 12.02 -4.33 -7.20
C LYS A 23 11.74 -5.32 -6.07
N PHE A 24 10.54 -5.89 -6.01
CA PHE A 24 10.10 -6.69 -4.86
C PHE A 24 9.64 -8.11 -5.21
N THR A 25 9.55 -8.46 -6.51
CA THR A 25 8.96 -9.72 -6.99
C THR A 25 7.44 -9.77 -6.75
N THR A 26 6.70 -10.39 -7.66
CA THR A 26 5.22 -10.49 -7.59
C THR A 26 4.69 -11.09 -6.28
N GLU A 27 5.46 -11.97 -5.66
CA GLU A 27 5.10 -12.70 -4.43
C GLU A 27 5.23 -11.89 -3.14
N ARG A 28 5.97 -10.79 -3.16
CA ARG A 28 6.21 -9.96 -1.97
C ARG A 28 5.51 -8.61 -2.06
N VAL A 29 4.52 -8.48 -2.93
CA VAL A 29 3.73 -7.26 -3.11
C VAL A 29 2.28 -7.55 -2.76
N ILE A 30 1.76 -6.79 -1.80
CA ILE A 30 0.34 -6.74 -1.46
C ILE A 30 -0.22 -5.45 -2.04
N SER A 31 -1.00 -5.55 -3.12
CA SER A 31 -1.64 -4.40 -3.77
C SER A 31 -2.74 -4.87 -4.73
N ARG A 32 -3.63 -3.97 -5.14
CA ARG A 32 -4.68 -4.26 -6.12
C ARG A 32 -4.01 -4.64 -7.45
N TYR A 33 -4.35 -5.80 -8.01
CA TYR A 33 -3.75 -6.46 -9.19
C TYR A 33 -2.46 -7.27 -8.97
N PHE A 34 -2.07 -7.53 -7.72
CA PHE A 34 -1.06 -8.54 -7.39
C PHE A 34 -1.70 -9.81 -6.87
N ARG A 35 -0.90 -10.87 -6.70
CA ARG A 35 -1.36 -12.18 -6.22
C ARG A 35 -2.08 -12.06 -4.87
N THR A 36 -1.54 -11.24 -3.97
CA THR A 36 -2.21 -10.87 -2.72
C THR A 36 -2.84 -9.50 -2.88
N ALA A 37 -4.15 -9.48 -3.15
CA ALA A 37 -4.87 -8.23 -3.35
C ALA A 37 -5.13 -7.50 -2.03
N TRP A 38 -4.97 -6.18 -2.03
CA TRP A 38 -5.39 -5.34 -0.91
C TRP A 38 -6.93 -5.19 -0.91
N PRO A 39 -7.61 -5.39 0.23
CA PRO A 39 -9.05 -5.21 0.29
C PRO A 39 -9.43 -3.73 0.03
N PRO A 40 -10.53 -3.48 -0.71
CA PRO A 40 -10.95 -2.13 -1.01
C PRO A 40 -11.47 -1.43 0.25
N ARG A 41 -11.13 -0.15 0.43
CA ARG A 41 -11.60 0.71 1.53
C ARG A 41 -11.23 0.19 2.93
N SER A 42 -10.00 -0.29 3.08
CA SER A 42 -9.47 -0.77 4.37
C SER A 42 -8.35 0.12 4.92
N PRO A 43 -8.67 1.35 5.40
CA PRO A 43 -7.69 2.24 6.04
C PRO A 43 -7.22 1.70 7.40
N ASP A 44 -8.02 0.83 8.02
CA ASP A 44 -7.72 0.11 9.25
C ASP A 44 -6.53 -0.86 9.11
N LEU A 45 -6.28 -1.34 7.89
CA LEU A 45 -5.21 -2.29 7.61
C LEU A 45 -3.89 -1.62 7.20
N THR A 46 -3.93 -0.33 6.83
CA THR A 46 -2.73 0.44 6.44
C THR A 46 -2.15 1.14 7.67
N PRO A 47 -0.91 0.82 8.09
CA PRO A 47 -0.30 1.42 9.29
C PRO A 47 -0.23 2.95 9.26
N CYS A 48 -0.10 3.53 8.05
CA CYS A 48 -0.13 4.97 7.86
C CYS A 48 -1.47 5.57 8.31
N ASP A 49 -2.58 5.02 7.84
CA ASP A 49 -3.92 5.54 8.09
C ASP A 49 -4.47 5.15 9.46
N PHE A 50 -4.19 3.92 9.92
CA PHE A 50 -4.62 3.45 11.23
C PHE A 50 -3.88 4.13 12.40
N TRP A 51 -2.57 4.37 12.26
CA TRP A 51 -1.74 4.81 13.38
C TRP A 51 -0.93 6.07 13.10
N LEU A 52 -0.10 6.06 12.05
CA LEU A 52 0.92 7.10 11.84
C LEU A 52 0.29 8.49 11.71
N TRP A 53 -0.74 8.66 10.88
CA TRP A 53 -1.36 9.96 10.65
C TRP A 53 -2.06 10.49 11.89
N GLY A 54 -2.67 9.63 12.71
CA GLY A 54 -3.25 10.00 14.00
C GLY A 54 -2.18 10.47 14.99
N TYR A 55 -1.07 9.72 15.07
CA TYR A 55 0.07 10.07 15.91
C TYR A 55 0.73 11.39 15.48
N LEU A 56 0.98 11.58 14.18
CA LEU A 56 1.60 12.80 13.68
C LEU A 56 0.73 14.03 13.95
N LYS A 57 -0.60 13.91 13.76
CA LYS A 57 -1.53 14.99 14.11
C LYS A 57 -1.45 15.37 15.58
N SER A 58 -1.27 14.43 16.50
CA SER A 58 -1.15 14.72 17.94
C SER A 58 0.22 15.29 18.37
N LYS A 59 1.21 15.31 17.46
CA LYS A 59 2.53 15.90 17.70
C LYS A 59 2.76 17.24 17.02
N VAL A 60 1.95 17.55 16.01
CA VAL A 60 1.98 18.84 15.28
C VAL A 60 1.04 19.87 15.91
N LEU A 61 -0.01 19.40 16.58
CA LEU A 61 -0.91 20.21 17.41
C LEU A 61 -0.29 20.54 18.77
#